data_AF-A0AAE0QPI4-F1
#
_entry.id   AF-A0AAE0QPI4-F1
#
_cell.length_a   1.000
_cell.length_b   1.000
_cell.length_c   1.000
_cell.angle_alpha   90.00
_cell.angle_beta   90.00
_cell.angle_gamma   90.00
#
_symmetry.space_group_name_H-M   'P 1'
#
loop_
_entity.id
_entity.type
_entity.pdbx_description
1 polymer ?
#
loop_
_entity_poly.entity_id
_entity_poly.type
_entity_poly.pdbx_seq_one_letter_code
_entity_poly.pdbx_strand_id
1 'polypeptide(L)'
;MLQTISPDLLPFITTVINGSLTSGHIPTAFKKARVVPILKKPALDPSDISNYRAVSLLSFLSKILERVVCNQLSDYLMQNNLHDPNQSGFKAAHSTETALLAVTEKLQAARSAKLSSVLILLDLSAAFDTVNHKTLLSTLRSLGICGTAWEWFASYLDGCSYQVTWNGLTSAPRRLSTGVLQGSVLSPLLFSLYTSLSWQNTMASARISACLADISSWMTAHQLKLNPSKTELLIIPGDPSPAQDLAISLSNSMISPSATAHNLGVTMDNQLSFSSHVTNVTRSCRFLLYNIRRIRPFLSTQATQVLVQSLVISRLDYCNSLLAGLPLNTIRPLQMIQNAAARLVFNLPKFSHTTPLLRSLHWRPVAARIRFKTLMLAYKAKNGPAPSYLKALITPRTAPRSLRYTSTARLVPPSLREKGRYTSRLFSVLAPRWWNELPLGIRTAESLSVFKRQLKTYIFLKYLN
;
A
#
# COMPACT_ATOMS: atom_id res chain seq x y z
N MET A 1 15.94 -16.82 -25.79
CA MET A 1 17.38 -16.56 -25.54
C MET A 1 17.73 -16.69 -24.08
N LEU A 2 17.45 -15.71 -23.18
CA LEU A 2 17.83 -15.83 -21.75
C LEU A 2 17.23 -17.07 -21.04
N GLN A 3 15.98 -17.43 -21.31
CA GLN A 3 15.36 -18.66 -20.77
C GLN A 3 16.02 -19.94 -21.33
N THR A 4 16.54 -19.88 -22.54
CA THR A 4 17.13 -21.01 -23.27
C THR A 4 18.52 -21.34 -22.75
N ILE A 5 19.33 -20.32 -22.46
CA ILE A 5 20.70 -20.46 -21.92
C ILE A 5 20.75 -20.46 -20.38
N SER A 6 19.59 -20.30 -19.73
CA SER A 6 19.51 -20.24 -18.27
C SER A 6 20.09 -21.49 -17.58
N PRO A 7 19.87 -22.74 -18.06
CA PRO A 7 20.44 -23.92 -17.42
C PRO A 7 21.96 -23.90 -17.36
N ASP A 8 22.62 -23.40 -18.41
CA ASP A 8 24.08 -23.36 -18.52
C ASP A 8 24.70 -22.25 -17.66
N LEU A 9 24.00 -21.13 -17.49
CA LEU A 9 24.47 -20.00 -16.67
C LEU A 9 24.19 -20.19 -15.18
N LEU A 10 23.19 -20.99 -14.81
CA LEU A 10 22.73 -21.13 -13.43
C LEU A 10 23.81 -21.62 -12.45
N PRO A 11 24.67 -22.60 -12.80
CA PRO A 11 25.75 -23.04 -11.91
C PRO A 11 26.73 -21.90 -11.58
N PHE A 12 27.13 -21.13 -12.59
CA PHE A 12 28.06 -20.01 -12.40
C PHE A 12 27.47 -18.89 -11.55
N ILE A 13 26.21 -18.53 -11.81
CA ILE A 13 25.49 -17.53 -11.01
C ILE A 13 25.35 -18.00 -9.57
N THR A 14 25.00 -19.27 -9.36
CA THR A 14 24.90 -19.89 -8.03
C THR A 14 26.23 -19.84 -7.29
N THR A 15 27.34 -20.19 -7.95
CA THR A 15 28.68 -20.13 -7.36
C THR A 15 29.05 -18.71 -6.94
N VAL A 16 28.79 -17.70 -7.78
CA VAL A 16 29.06 -16.29 -7.44
C VAL A 16 28.22 -15.82 -6.26
N ILE A 17 26.93 -16.17 -6.22
CA ILE A 17 26.03 -15.81 -5.12
C ILE A 17 26.48 -16.47 -3.83
N ASN A 18 26.68 -17.80 -3.84
CA ASN A 18 27.09 -18.54 -2.65
C ASN A 18 28.44 -18.05 -2.14
N GLY A 19 29.43 -17.86 -3.03
CA GLY A 19 30.73 -17.31 -2.68
C GLY A 19 30.64 -15.93 -2.02
N SER A 20 29.73 -15.06 -2.50
CA SER A 20 29.47 -13.77 -1.86
C SER A 20 28.88 -13.92 -0.46
N LEU A 21 27.89 -14.80 -0.28
CA LEU A 21 27.23 -15.03 1.00
C LEU A 21 28.16 -15.67 2.03
N THR A 22 28.95 -16.69 1.65
CA THR A 22 29.86 -17.39 2.55
C THR A 22 31.07 -16.56 2.92
N SER A 23 31.54 -15.68 2.03
CA SER A 23 32.66 -14.78 2.33
C SER A 23 32.24 -13.53 3.11
N GLY A 24 30.93 -13.23 3.21
CA GLY A 24 30.46 -11.98 3.82
C GLY A 24 30.78 -10.74 2.98
N HIS A 25 31.01 -10.88 1.67
CA HIS A 25 31.43 -9.78 0.81
C HIS A 25 30.64 -9.75 -0.50
N ILE A 26 30.15 -8.57 -0.88
CA ILE A 26 29.53 -8.36 -2.20
C ILE A 26 30.59 -8.01 -3.26
N PRO A 27 30.54 -8.59 -4.48
CA PRO A 27 31.47 -8.25 -5.55
C PRO A 27 31.50 -6.75 -5.86
N THR A 28 32.68 -6.18 -6.03
CA THR A 28 32.86 -4.74 -6.33
C THR A 28 32.16 -4.31 -7.62
N ALA A 29 32.07 -5.20 -8.61
CA ALA A 29 31.31 -4.97 -9.85
C ALA A 29 29.81 -4.75 -9.60
N PHE A 30 29.25 -5.26 -8.50
CA PHE A 30 27.84 -5.14 -8.15
C PHE A 30 27.52 -3.86 -7.36
N LYS A 31 28.55 -3.14 -6.90
CA LYS A 31 28.47 -1.88 -6.14
C LYS A 31 28.38 -0.62 -7.01
N LYS A 32 28.23 -0.79 -8.33
CA LYS A 32 28.19 0.31 -9.31
C LYS A 32 26.76 0.52 -9.81
N ALA A 33 26.28 1.75 -9.73
CA ALA A 33 24.95 2.13 -10.21
C ALA A 33 25.02 3.16 -11.34
N ARG A 34 24.10 3.06 -12.32
CA ARG A 34 23.87 4.12 -13.29
C ARG A 34 22.56 4.83 -12.96
N VAL A 35 22.63 6.09 -12.57
CA VAL A 35 21.49 6.92 -12.20
C VAL A 35 20.92 7.60 -13.44
N VAL A 36 19.63 7.41 -13.66
CA VAL A 36 18.87 8.11 -14.70
C VAL A 36 17.86 9.03 -14.02
N PRO A 37 17.97 10.37 -14.18
CA PRO A 37 16.97 11.30 -13.68
C PRO A 37 15.67 11.17 -14.47
N ILE A 38 14.55 11.01 -13.76
CA ILE A 38 13.20 10.93 -14.36
C ILE A 38 12.31 12.01 -13.72
N LEU A 39 11.64 12.80 -14.55
CA LEU A 39 10.72 13.83 -14.08
C LEU A 39 9.55 13.19 -13.30
N LYS A 40 9.28 13.66 -12.08
CA LYS A 40 8.28 13.06 -11.17
C LYS A 40 6.87 13.08 -11.76
N LYS A 41 6.52 14.12 -12.52
CA LYS A 41 5.24 14.26 -13.23
C LYS A 41 5.49 15.04 -14.54
N PRO A 42 4.79 14.71 -15.64
CA PRO A 42 4.99 15.39 -16.93
C PRO A 42 4.72 16.90 -16.93
N ALA A 43 3.88 17.39 -16.01
CA ALA A 43 3.49 18.80 -15.94
C ALA A 43 4.42 19.67 -15.06
N LEU A 44 5.46 19.09 -14.46
CA LEU A 44 6.40 19.83 -13.63
C LEU A 44 7.45 20.52 -14.50
N ASP A 45 8.00 21.64 -14.01
CA ASP A 45 9.08 22.36 -14.69
C ASP A 45 10.33 21.48 -14.80
N PRO A 46 10.78 21.14 -16.03
CA PRO A 46 11.99 20.37 -16.26
C PRO A 46 13.29 21.09 -15.88
N SER A 47 13.25 22.40 -15.63
CA SER A 47 14.40 23.22 -15.24
C SER A 47 14.73 23.09 -13.76
N ASP A 48 13.74 22.74 -12.94
CA ASP A 48 13.92 22.53 -11.50
C ASP A 48 14.36 21.09 -11.21
N ILE A 49 15.61 20.95 -10.76
CA ILE A 49 16.25 19.67 -10.40
C ILE A 49 15.44 18.93 -9.32
N SER A 50 14.76 19.66 -8.43
CA SER A 50 13.92 19.08 -7.38
C SER A 50 12.75 18.27 -7.92
N ASN A 51 12.34 18.51 -9.18
CA ASN A 51 11.27 17.78 -9.85
C ASN A 51 11.71 16.42 -10.39
N TYR A 52 12.99 16.07 -10.33
CA TYR A 52 13.50 14.78 -10.78
C TYR A 52 13.58 13.76 -9.65
N ARG A 53 13.50 12.49 -10.05
CA ARG A 53 13.79 11.34 -9.22
C ARG A 53 14.99 10.62 -9.82
N ALA A 54 16.04 10.42 -9.02
CA ALA A 54 17.21 9.66 -9.40
C ALA A 54 16.88 8.16 -9.32
N VAL A 55 16.78 7.48 -10.47
CA VAL A 55 16.57 6.03 -10.51
C VAL A 55 17.89 5.33 -10.76
N SER A 56 18.32 4.50 -9.81
CA SER A 56 19.54 3.71 -9.88
C SER A 56 19.32 2.42 -10.66
N LEU A 57 19.98 2.28 -11.79
CA LEU A 57 20.05 1.07 -12.59
C LEU A 57 21.25 0.24 -12.13
N LEU A 58 20.97 -0.89 -11.49
CA LEU A 58 21.95 -1.89 -11.06
C LEU A 58 22.07 -3.02 -12.07
N SER A 59 23.21 -3.71 -12.05
CA SER A 59 23.40 -4.93 -12.84
C SER A 59 22.36 -6.00 -12.46
N PHE A 60 21.95 -6.80 -13.43
CA PHE A 60 20.98 -7.88 -13.19
C PHE A 60 21.50 -8.90 -12.16
N LEU A 61 22.80 -9.23 -12.21
CA LEU A 61 23.43 -10.14 -11.24
C LEU A 61 23.37 -9.58 -9.80
N SER A 62 23.62 -8.28 -9.62
CA SER A 62 23.47 -7.61 -8.32
C SER A 62 22.03 -7.75 -7.79
N LYS A 63 21.04 -7.53 -8.65
CA LYS A 63 19.62 -7.69 -8.29
C LYS A 63 19.23 -9.12 -7.92
N ILE A 64 19.84 -10.14 -8.53
CA ILE A 64 19.61 -11.54 -8.14
C ILE A 64 20.17 -11.78 -6.74
N LEU A 65 21.43 -11.40 -6.48
CA LEU A 65 22.05 -11.55 -5.17
C LEU A 65 21.24 -10.81 -4.08
N GLU A 66 20.88 -9.55 -4.33
CA GLU A 66 20.04 -8.78 -3.42
C GLU A 66 18.67 -9.44 -3.18
N ARG A 67 18.07 -10.08 -4.20
CA ARG A 67 16.82 -10.82 -4.04
C ARG A 67 16.98 -12.03 -3.12
N VAL A 68 18.07 -12.79 -3.26
CA VAL A 68 18.37 -13.92 -2.38
C VAL A 68 18.52 -13.46 -0.94
N VAL A 69 19.32 -12.42 -0.71
CA VAL A 69 19.50 -11.82 0.63
C VAL A 69 18.19 -11.27 1.19
N CYS A 70 17.40 -10.57 0.36
CA CYS A 70 16.11 -10.00 0.76
C CYS A 70 15.11 -11.10 1.19
N ASN A 71 15.07 -12.23 0.49
CA ASN A 71 14.25 -13.37 0.86
C ASN A 71 14.71 -13.98 2.20
N GLN A 72 16.00 -14.29 2.34
CA GLN A 72 16.57 -14.85 3.57
C GLN A 72 16.35 -13.93 4.79
N LEU A 73 16.59 -12.63 4.62
CA LEU A 73 16.37 -11.64 5.68
C LEU A 73 14.87 -11.54 6.03
N SER A 74 13.98 -11.51 5.04
CA SER A 74 12.53 -11.46 5.29
C SER A 74 12.04 -12.70 6.04
N ASP A 75 12.54 -13.88 5.68
CA ASP A 75 12.19 -15.14 6.34
C ASP A 75 12.69 -15.15 7.79
N TYR A 76 13.94 -14.72 8.03
CA TYR A 76 14.50 -14.56 9.37
C TYR A 76 13.67 -13.61 10.25
N LEU A 77 13.33 -12.43 9.73
CA LEU A 77 12.53 -11.44 10.46
C LEU A 77 11.13 -11.95 10.78
N MET A 78 10.52 -12.70 9.85
CA MET A 78 9.20 -13.30 10.03
C MET A 78 9.23 -14.42 11.08
N GLN A 79 10.19 -15.34 11.00
CA GLN A 79 10.31 -16.47 11.93
C GLN A 79 10.57 -16.01 13.37
N ASN A 80 11.31 -14.91 13.53
CA ASN A 80 11.66 -14.36 14.84
C ASN A 80 10.72 -13.24 15.31
N ASN A 81 9.62 -12.96 14.59
CA ASN A 81 8.66 -11.89 14.91
C ASN A 81 9.30 -10.50 15.10
N LEU A 82 10.34 -10.18 14.32
CA LEU A 82 11.13 -8.95 14.45
C LEU A 82 10.59 -7.77 13.64
N HIS A 83 9.46 -7.94 12.96
CA HIS A 83 8.81 -6.85 12.23
C HIS A 83 7.95 -5.98 13.14
N ASP A 84 7.99 -4.67 12.93
CA ASP A 84 6.97 -3.78 13.48
C ASP A 84 5.57 -4.20 12.98
N PRO A 85 4.61 -4.46 13.89
CA PRO A 85 3.25 -4.85 13.53
C PRO A 85 2.47 -3.75 12.78
N ASN A 86 2.83 -2.47 12.97
CA ASN A 86 2.16 -1.32 12.35
C ASN A 86 2.81 -0.89 11.03
N GLN A 87 4.03 -1.35 10.74
CA GLN A 87 4.68 -1.11 9.46
C GLN A 87 4.04 -1.96 8.35
N SER A 88 3.63 -1.29 7.26
CA SER A 88 2.92 -1.92 6.13
C SER A 88 3.63 -1.73 4.78
N GLY A 89 4.63 -0.84 4.72
CA GLY A 89 5.44 -0.65 3.52
C GLY A 89 6.25 -1.90 3.21
N PHE A 90 6.29 -2.28 1.93
CA PHE A 90 7.17 -3.34 1.39
C PHE A 90 7.07 -4.72 2.09
N LYS A 91 5.96 -4.98 2.78
CA LYS A 91 5.76 -6.20 3.58
C LYS A 91 4.75 -7.14 2.93
N ALA A 92 5.07 -8.43 2.91
CA ALA A 92 4.15 -9.45 2.41
C ALA A 92 2.83 -9.44 3.20
N ALA A 93 1.72 -9.72 2.52
CA ALA A 93 0.36 -9.69 3.06
C ALA A 93 -0.17 -8.34 3.57
N HIS A 94 0.64 -7.28 3.58
CA HIS A 94 0.20 -5.90 3.79
C HIS A 94 -0.09 -5.22 2.43
N SER A 95 -0.93 -4.20 2.44
CA SER A 95 -1.12 -3.31 1.29
C SER A 95 -1.50 -1.91 1.75
N THR A 96 -1.49 -0.95 0.83
CA THR A 96 -2.01 0.40 1.10
C THR A 96 -3.44 0.33 1.63
N GLU A 97 -4.27 -0.53 1.04
CA GLU A 97 -5.66 -0.74 1.48
C GLU A 97 -5.78 -1.31 2.90
N THR A 98 -4.94 -2.24 3.34
CA THR A 98 -5.02 -2.77 4.72
C THR A 98 -4.62 -1.70 5.73
N ALA A 99 -3.56 -0.94 5.43
CA ALA A 99 -3.08 0.15 6.30
C ALA A 99 -4.12 1.27 6.42
N LEU A 100 -4.65 1.74 5.28
CA LEU A 100 -5.70 2.75 5.27
C LEU A 100 -6.96 2.26 5.97
N LEU A 101 -7.33 0.99 5.80
CA LEU A 101 -8.51 0.43 6.46
C LEU A 101 -8.37 0.49 7.97
N ALA A 102 -7.20 0.14 8.53
CA ALA A 102 -6.94 0.22 9.96
C ALA A 102 -7.01 1.65 10.50
N VAL A 103 -6.46 2.62 9.76
CA VAL A 103 -6.55 4.05 10.12
C VAL A 103 -8.00 4.51 10.07
N THR A 104 -8.72 4.23 8.98
CA THR A 104 -10.13 4.64 8.83
C THR A 104 -11.04 3.98 9.84
N GLU A 105 -10.78 2.73 10.23
CA GLU A 105 -11.52 2.03 11.27
C GLU A 105 -11.43 2.79 12.60
N LYS A 106 -10.22 3.15 13.03
CA LYS A 106 -9.99 3.91 14.27
C LYS A 106 -10.68 5.27 14.23
N LEU A 107 -10.56 5.99 13.11
CA LEU A 107 -11.17 7.31 12.93
C LEU A 107 -12.71 7.24 12.93
N GLN A 108 -13.29 6.24 12.26
CA GLN A 108 -14.73 6.01 12.26
C GLN A 108 -15.23 5.55 13.63
N ALA A 109 -14.48 4.73 14.35
CA ALA A 109 -14.84 4.26 15.69
C ALA A 109 -14.84 5.42 16.70
N ALA A 110 -13.77 6.24 16.71
CA ALA A 110 -13.69 7.44 17.55
C ALA A 110 -14.87 8.39 17.27
N ARG A 111 -15.17 8.64 16.00
CA ARG A 111 -16.31 9.46 15.60
C ARG A 111 -17.66 8.85 16.00
N SER A 112 -17.79 7.52 15.94
CA SER A 112 -18.99 6.83 16.40
C SER A 112 -19.19 6.96 17.90
N ALA A 113 -18.14 7.21 18.67
CA ALA A 113 -18.17 7.54 20.08
C ALA A 113 -18.17 9.07 20.34
N LYS A 114 -18.50 9.87 19.32
CA LYS A 114 -18.53 11.34 19.34
C LYS A 114 -17.20 12.02 19.71
N LEU A 115 -16.09 11.32 19.62
CA LEU A 115 -14.76 11.86 19.89
C LEU A 115 -14.21 12.60 18.66
N SER A 116 -13.50 13.69 18.91
CA SER A 116 -12.71 14.38 17.90
C SER A 116 -11.39 13.66 17.67
N SER A 117 -10.90 13.64 16.43
CA SER A 117 -9.65 12.99 16.06
C SER A 117 -8.77 13.91 15.23
N VAL A 118 -7.46 13.77 15.41
CA VAL A 118 -6.45 14.49 14.62
C VAL A 118 -5.62 13.45 13.88
N LEU A 119 -5.60 13.55 12.55
CA LEU A 119 -4.74 12.75 11.69
C LEU A 119 -3.59 13.62 11.17
N ILE A 120 -2.36 13.17 11.40
CA ILE A 120 -1.15 13.83 10.95
C ILE A 120 -0.41 12.89 10.02
N LEU A 121 -0.20 13.32 8.79
CA LEU A 121 0.52 12.56 7.78
C LEU A 121 1.88 13.20 7.59
N LEU A 122 2.94 12.54 8.07
CA LEU A 122 4.32 13.01 7.95
C LEU A 122 4.95 12.44 6.67
N ASP A 123 5.63 13.29 5.90
CA ASP A 123 6.45 12.85 4.75
C ASP A 123 7.93 13.13 5.02
N LEU A 124 8.79 12.25 4.53
CA LEU A 124 10.25 12.38 4.62
C LEU A 124 10.80 12.95 3.31
N SER A 125 11.71 13.91 3.45
CA SER A 125 12.49 14.45 2.33
C SER A 125 13.62 13.47 1.97
N ALA A 126 13.69 13.07 0.70
CA ALA A 126 14.78 12.25 0.15
C ALA A 126 15.07 10.98 0.98
N ALA A 127 14.03 10.29 1.42
CA ALA A 127 14.11 9.28 2.49
C ALA A 127 15.14 8.15 2.27
N PHE A 128 15.31 7.68 1.03
CA PHE A 128 16.32 6.67 0.71
C PHE A 128 17.74 7.24 0.68
N ASP A 129 17.88 8.50 0.25
CA ASP A 129 19.17 9.19 0.11
C ASP A 129 19.74 9.63 1.47
N THR A 130 18.92 9.66 2.52
CA THR A 130 19.31 10.14 3.87
C THR A 130 19.63 9.01 4.86
N VAL A 131 19.56 7.74 4.44
CA VAL A 131 19.83 6.59 5.32
C VAL A 131 21.29 6.57 5.78
N ASN A 132 21.54 6.75 7.07
CA ASN A 132 22.89 6.67 7.62
C ASN A 132 23.35 5.20 7.72
N HIS A 133 24.51 4.89 7.11
CA HIS A 133 25.02 3.51 7.08
C HIS A 133 25.40 2.97 8.46
N LYS A 134 25.99 3.78 9.34
CA LYS A 134 26.38 3.35 10.69
C LYS A 134 25.15 3.01 11.53
N THR A 135 24.14 3.88 11.49
CA THR A 135 22.87 3.65 12.18
C THR A 135 22.18 2.39 11.64
N LEU A 136 22.11 2.23 10.31
CA LEU A 136 21.53 1.02 9.69
C LEU A 136 22.25 -0.26 10.11
N LEU A 137 23.59 -0.27 10.10
CA LEU A 137 24.37 -1.45 10.52
C LEU A 137 24.21 -1.76 12.01
N SER A 138 24.08 -0.73 12.86
CA SER A 138 23.76 -0.89 14.28
C SER A 138 22.35 -1.49 14.46
N THR A 139 21.36 -0.99 13.73
CA THR A 139 19.99 -1.51 13.68
C THR A 139 19.95 -2.97 13.25
N LEU A 140 20.70 -3.37 12.22
CA LEU A 140 20.79 -4.77 11.81
C LEU A 140 21.40 -5.64 12.92
N ARG A 141 22.43 -5.13 13.62
CA ARG A 141 23.05 -5.85 14.73
C ARG A 141 22.12 -6.03 15.92
N SER A 142 21.28 -5.04 16.24
CA SER A 142 20.29 -5.16 17.31
C SER A 142 19.15 -6.14 16.98
N LEU A 143 18.93 -6.45 15.70
CA LEU A 143 18.04 -7.52 15.23
C LEU A 143 18.67 -8.92 15.31
N GLY A 144 19.89 -9.04 15.84
CA GLY A 144 20.62 -10.31 15.94
C GLY A 144 21.39 -10.69 14.67
N ILE A 145 21.48 -9.81 13.67
CA ILE A 145 22.29 -10.07 12.47
C ILE A 145 23.77 -9.84 12.83
N CYS A 146 24.55 -10.91 12.86
CA CYS A 146 25.96 -10.91 13.28
C CYS A 146 26.84 -11.77 12.35
N GLY A 147 28.15 -11.77 12.61
CA GLY A 147 29.15 -12.53 11.85
C GLY A 147 29.14 -12.20 10.36
N THR A 148 29.30 -13.24 9.53
CA THR A 148 29.39 -13.15 8.07
C THR A 148 28.19 -12.43 7.42
N ALA A 149 26.98 -12.60 7.96
CA ALA A 149 25.80 -11.92 7.46
C ALA A 149 25.89 -10.40 7.68
N TRP A 150 26.35 -9.98 8.86
CA TRP A 150 26.55 -8.56 9.16
C TRP A 150 27.67 -7.96 8.32
N GLU A 151 28.78 -8.69 8.16
CA GLU A 151 29.89 -8.31 7.27
C GLU A 151 29.41 -8.11 5.83
N TRP A 152 28.50 -8.97 5.35
CA TRP A 152 27.90 -8.82 4.03
C TRP A 152 27.15 -7.51 3.88
N PHE A 153 26.33 -7.11 4.87
CA PHE A 153 25.66 -5.80 4.84
C PHE A 153 26.63 -4.62 4.96
N ALA A 154 27.68 -4.74 5.76
CA ALA A 154 28.72 -3.73 5.86
C ALA A 154 29.42 -3.54 4.51
N SER A 155 29.79 -4.64 3.85
CA SER A 155 30.33 -4.65 2.50
C SER A 155 29.32 -4.12 1.49
N TYR A 156 28.03 -4.44 1.62
CA TYR A 156 26.97 -3.97 0.71
C TYR A 156 26.86 -2.44 0.68
N LEU A 157 26.93 -1.80 1.85
CA LEU A 157 26.80 -0.36 1.98
C LEU A 157 28.12 0.37 1.66
N ASP A 158 29.27 -0.24 1.97
CA ASP A 158 30.58 0.37 1.76
C ASP A 158 31.06 0.30 0.30
N GLY A 159 31.74 1.36 -0.14
CA GLY A 159 32.35 1.44 -1.46
C GLY A 159 31.36 1.50 -2.63
N CYS A 160 30.07 1.74 -2.36
CA CYS A 160 29.08 1.98 -3.40
C CYS A 160 29.43 3.24 -4.22
N SER A 161 29.23 3.16 -5.54
CA SER A 161 29.44 4.30 -6.44
C SER A 161 28.34 4.39 -7.49
N TYR A 162 28.10 5.61 -7.95
CA TYR A 162 27.12 5.89 -9.00
C TYR A 162 27.65 6.85 -10.05
N GLN A 163 27.11 6.74 -11.26
CA GLN A 163 27.31 7.68 -12.38
C GLN A 163 25.94 8.17 -12.84
N VAL A 164 25.82 9.46 -13.15
CA VAL A 164 24.56 10.02 -13.67
C VAL A 164 24.63 10.05 -15.19
N THR A 165 23.60 9.49 -15.84
CA THR A 165 23.45 9.57 -17.30
C THR A 165 22.30 10.51 -17.65
N TRP A 166 22.58 11.52 -18.46
CA TRP A 166 21.62 12.52 -18.92
C TRP A 166 21.86 12.83 -20.40
N ASN A 167 20.82 12.73 -21.24
CA ASN A 167 20.90 12.96 -22.69
C ASN A 167 22.08 12.22 -23.38
N GLY A 168 22.33 10.97 -22.99
CA GLY A 168 23.41 10.14 -23.54
C GLY A 168 24.79 10.40 -22.95
N LEU A 169 25.00 11.50 -22.24
CA LEU A 169 26.26 11.81 -21.55
C LEU A 169 26.27 11.17 -20.16
N THR A 170 27.44 10.69 -19.72
CA THR A 170 27.61 10.03 -18.41
C THR A 170 28.69 10.72 -17.59
N SER A 171 28.39 11.02 -16.33
CA SER A 171 29.32 11.67 -15.41
C SER A 171 30.48 10.76 -14.99
N ALA A 172 31.53 11.36 -14.43
CA ALA A 172 32.51 10.63 -13.63
C ALA A 172 31.82 9.89 -12.45
N PRO A 173 32.36 8.74 -12.02
CA PRO A 173 31.83 8.00 -10.88
C PRO A 173 31.99 8.80 -9.59
N ARG A 174 30.93 8.81 -8.77
CA ARG A 174 30.92 9.39 -7.43
C ARG A 174 30.62 8.32 -6.39
N ARG A 175 31.26 8.42 -5.23
CA ARG A 175 31.01 7.52 -4.10
C ARG A 175 29.69 7.88 -3.41
N LEU A 176 28.97 6.86 -2.95
CA LEU A 176 27.76 6.98 -2.14
C LEU A 176 28.14 6.79 -0.67
N SER A 177 28.28 7.89 0.08
CA SER A 177 28.65 7.86 1.50
C SER A 177 27.44 7.81 2.46
N THR A 178 26.24 8.04 1.95
CA THR A 178 24.99 7.99 2.70
C THR A 178 23.86 7.58 1.76
N GLY A 179 22.79 7.04 2.33
CA GLY A 179 21.63 6.57 1.59
C GLY A 179 21.79 5.14 1.06
N VAL A 180 20.68 4.63 0.53
CA VAL A 180 20.63 3.34 -0.18
C VAL A 180 20.15 3.58 -1.61
N LEU A 181 20.62 2.75 -2.54
CA LEU A 181 20.41 2.99 -3.98
C LEU A 181 18.93 2.84 -4.36
N GLN A 182 18.32 3.95 -4.82
CA GLN A 182 16.92 3.95 -5.21
C GLN A 182 16.68 3.13 -6.50
N GLY A 183 16.30 1.86 -6.36
CA GLY A 183 16.23 0.88 -7.46
C GLY A 183 16.86 -0.47 -7.13
N SER A 184 17.55 -0.56 -5.98
CA SER A 184 17.94 -1.83 -5.37
C SER A 184 16.72 -2.60 -4.85
N VAL A 185 16.80 -3.92 -4.93
CA VAL A 185 15.80 -4.88 -4.45
C VAL A 185 15.76 -4.89 -2.92
N LEU A 186 16.90 -4.69 -2.28
CA LEU A 186 17.08 -4.80 -0.84
C LEU A 186 16.79 -3.47 -0.11
N SER A 187 16.99 -2.34 -0.79
CA SER A 187 16.82 -0.99 -0.24
C SER A 187 15.47 -0.74 0.44
N PRO A 188 14.31 -1.17 -0.10
CA PRO A 188 13.02 -0.96 0.57
C PRO A 188 12.90 -1.69 1.91
N LEU A 189 13.44 -2.92 2.01
CA LEU A 189 13.44 -3.69 3.26
C LEU A 189 14.37 -3.05 4.29
N LEU A 190 15.59 -2.67 3.89
CA LEU A 190 16.54 -1.99 4.78
C LEU A 190 15.98 -0.66 5.30
N PHE A 191 15.33 0.13 4.44
CA PHE A 191 14.66 1.36 4.85
C PHE A 191 13.50 1.10 5.83
N SER A 192 12.73 0.03 5.60
CA SER A 192 11.67 -0.36 6.54
C SER A 192 12.23 -0.73 7.91
N LEU A 193 13.38 -1.40 7.99
CA LEU A 193 14.03 -1.76 9.26
C LEU A 193 14.63 -0.54 9.96
N TYR A 194 15.29 0.32 9.18
CA TYR A 194 15.84 1.59 9.64
C TYR A 194 14.79 2.45 10.34
N THR A 195 13.57 2.45 9.79
CA THR A 195 12.47 3.22 10.34
C THR A 195 11.71 2.48 11.44
N SER A 196 11.68 1.14 11.50
CA SER A 196 10.78 0.41 12.42
C SER A 196 11.26 0.30 13.86
N LEU A 197 12.56 0.15 14.10
CA LEU A 197 13.07 -0.19 15.44
C LEU A 197 13.08 0.96 16.43
N SER A 198 12.89 2.18 15.97
CA SER A 198 13.10 3.36 16.82
C SER A 198 11.81 4.01 17.33
N TRP A 199 10.63 3.56 16.87
CA TRP A 199 9.33 4.03 17.37
C TRP A 199 8.80 3.22 18.56
N GLN A 200 9.43 2.08 18.89
CA GLN A 200 9.02 1.25 20.02
C GLN A 200 9.46 1.84 21.38
N ASN A 201 10.48 2.71 21.41
CA ASN A 201 11.03 3.30 22.63
C ASN A 201 10.46 4.68 23.00
N THR A 202 9.76 5.37 22.10
CA THR A 202 9.09 6.63 22.41
C THR A 202 7.63 6.35 22.75
N MET A 203 7.39 5.91 23.99
CA MET A 203 6.06 5.78 24.56
C MET A 203 5.28 7.09 24.35
N ALA A 204 4.26 6.99 23.51
CA ALA A 204 3.37 8.06 23.15
C ALA A 204 2.45 8.44 24.31
N SER A 205 2.82 9.45 25.10
CA SER A 205 1.84 10.25 25.87
C SER A 205 2.35 11.65 26.21
N ALA A 206 2.69 12.44 25.20
CA ALA A 206 2.81 13.89 25.35
C ALA A 206 1.85 14.59 24.37
N ARG A 207 1.38 15.79 24.73
CA ARG A 207 0.50 16.66 23.91
C ARG A 207 0.98 16.63 22.45
N ILE A 208 0.06 16.64 21.48
CA ILE A 208 0.35 16.43 20.03
C ILE A 208 1.62 17.16 19.55
N SER A 209 1.83 18.42 19.96
CA SER A 209 3.01 19.20 19.61
C SER A 209 4.31 18.70 20.25
N ALA A 210 4.26 18.25 21.51
CA ALA A 210 5.41 17.65 22.19
C ALA A 210 5.77 16.30 21.56
N CYS A 211 4.78 15.46 21.24
CA CYS A 211 5.01 14.24 20.49
C CYS A 211 5.65 14.53 19.12
N LEU A 212 5.17 15.53 18.38
CA LEU A 212 5.78 15.93 17.10
C LEU A 212 7.19 16.51 17.26
N ALA A 213 7.48 17.21 18.35
CA ALA A 213 8.81 17.66 18.68
C ALA A 213 9.75 16.48 18.96
N ASP A 214 9.29 15.47 19.72
CA ASP A 214 10.02 14.23 19.97
C ASP A 214 10.30 13.49 18.67
N ILE A 215 9.30 13.40 17.78
CA ILE A 215 9.45 12.81 16.45
C ILE A 215 10.48 13.58 15.61
N SER A 216 10.41 14.91 15.60
CA SER A 216 11.36 15.75 14.87
C SER A 216 12.79 15.61 15.42
N SER A 217 12.94 15.58 16.73
CA SER A 217 14.22 15.37 17.42
C SER A 217 14.81 14.00 17.07
N TRP A 218 13.99 12.95 17.16
CA TRP A 218 14.36 11.60 16.79
C TRP A 218 14.82 11.50 15.33
N MET A 219 14.03 12.06 14.40
CA MET A 219 14.36 12.05 12.98
C MET A 219 15.69 12.75 12.73
N THR A 220 15.94 13.88 13.38
CA THR A 220 17.21 14.62 13.29
C THR A 220 18.37 13.77 13.80
N ALA A 221 18.21 13.09 14.94
CA ALA A 221 19.24 12.17 15.47
C ALA A 221 19.54 11.00 14.52
N HIS A 222 18.56 10.59 13.70
CA HIS A 222 18.70 9.53 12.69
C HIS A 222 18.96 10.07 11.28
N GLN A 223 19.34 11.35 11.15
CA GLN A 223 19.62 12.02 9.87
C GLN A 223 18.46 11.97 8.86
N LEU A 224 17.24 11.74 9.33
CA LEU A 224 16.02 11.84 8.55
C LEU A 224 15.49 13.28 8.58
N LYS A 225 15.06 13.78 7.42
CA LYS A 225 14.54 15.15 7.28
C LYS A 225 13.03 15.11 7.03
N LEU A 226 12.25 15.66 7.96
CA LEU A 226 10.82 15.90 7.75
C LEU A 226 10.60 16.87 6.60
N ASN A 227 9.48 16.71 5.89
CA ASN A 227 9.04 17.62 4.84
C ASN A 227 7.79 18.39 5.28
N PRO A 228 7.93 19.57 5.92
CA PRO A 228 6.78 20.36 6.37
C PRO A 228 5.79 20.68 5.25
N SER A 229 6.27 20.95 4.02
CA SER A 229 5.41 21.29 2.87
C SER A 229 4.52 20.15 2.38
N LYS A 230 4.84 18.91 2.75
CA LYS A 230 4.06 17.72 2.42
C LYS A 230 3.42 17.07 3.65
N THR A 231 3.66 17.62 4.83
CA THR A 231 2.98 17.17 6.03
C THR A 231 1.55 17.68 6.00
N GLU A 232 0.58 16.78 6.15
CA GLU A 232 -0.84 17.12 6.09
C GLU A 232 -1.51 16.90 7.45
N LEU A 233 -2.32 17.87 7.89
CA LEU A 233 -3.09 17.83 9.12
C LEU A 233 -4.58 17.78 8.78
N LEU A 234 -5.29 16.75 9.26
CA LEU A 234 -6.73 16.59 9.08
C LEU A 234 -7.42 16.47 10.44
N ILE A 235 -8.33 17.40 10.74
CA ILE A 235 -9.20 17.32 11.91
C ILE A 235 -10.50 16.63 11.52
N ILE A 236 -10.86 15.59 12.26
CA ILE A 236 -12.14 14.92 12.14
C ILE A 236 -12.97 15.32 13.36
N PRO A 237 -14.02 16.13 13.16
CA PRO A 237 -14.79 16.68 14.28
C PRO A 237 -15.62 15.58 14.95
N GLY A 238 -15.59 15.59 16.28
CA GLY A 238 -16.54 14.91 17.15
C GLY A 238 -17.71 15.80 17.52
N ASP A 239 -18.43 15.41 18.57
CA ASP A 239 -19.56 16.15 19.11
C ASP A 239 -19.46 16.19 20.65
N PRO A 240 -19.15 17.35 21.27
CA PRO A 240 -18.94 18.66 20.63
C PRO A 240 -17.59 18.75 19.90
N SER A 241 -17.54 19.54 18.83
CA SER A 241 -16.31 19.78 18.07
C SER A 241 -15.45 20.84 18.80
N PRO A 242 -14.20 20.55 19.18
CA PRO A 242 -13.26 21.59 19.56
C PRO A 242 -13.01 22.49 18.33
N ALA A 243 -12.89 23.80 18.58
CA ALA A 243 -12.80 24.83 17.58
C ALA A 243 -11.63 24.63 16.57
N GLN A 244 -11.74 25.33 15.43
CA GLN A 244 -10.99 25.15 14.18
C GLN A 244 -9.50 25.59 14.22
N ASP A 245 -8.94 25.93 15.38
CA ASP A 245 -7.64 26.62 15.49
C ASP A 245 -6.49 25.72 15.97
N LEU A 246 -6.56 24.41 15.72
CA LEU A 246 -5.44 23.51 16.02
C LEU A 246 -4.39 23.60 14.91
N ALA A 247 -3.50 24.59 14.97
CA ALA A 247 -2.28 24.62 14.17
C ALA A 247 -1.12 23.99 14.95
N ILE A 248 -0.25 23.26 14.25
CA ILE A 248 0.88 22.59 14.89
C ILE A 248 2.19 23.14 14.32
N SER A 249 3.12 23.51 15.21
CA SER A 249 4.47 23.89 14.84
C SER A 249 5.32 22.64 14.60
N LEU A 250 5.95 22.56 13.42
CA LEU A 250 6.91 21.52 13.06
C LEU A 250 8.14 22.16 12.41
N SER A 251 9.30 22.04 13.05
CA SER A 251 10.59 22.50 12.52
C SER A 251 10.54 23.95 11.99
N ASN A 252 10.03 24.88 12.81
CA ASN A 252 9.81 26.30 12.51
C ASN A 252 8.76 26.61 11.43
N SER A 253 8.00 25.61 10.96
CA SER A 253 6.87 25.80 10.05
C SER A 253 5.55 25.56 10.78
N MET A 254 4.53 26.36 10.51
CA MET A 254 3.18 26.15 11.04
C MET A 254 2.37 25.30 10.04
N ILE A 255 1.85 24.17 10.51
CA ILE A 255 0.99 23.29 9.73
C ILE A 255 -0.45 23.55 10.16
N SER A 256 -1.25 24.07 9.23
CA SER A 256 -2.67 24.34 9.44
C SER A 256 -3.53 23.14 9.00
N PRO A 257 -4.69 22.93 9.64
CA PRO A 257 -5.64 21.90 9.23
C PRO A 257 -6.13 22.11 7.80
N SER A 258 -6.26 21.02 7.04
CA SER A 258 -6.90 20.98 5.74
C SER A 258 -8.24 20.23 5.80
N ALA A 259 -9.17 20.58 4.92
CA ALA A 259 -10.45 19.88 4.79
C ALA A 259 -10.30 18.45 4.23
N THR A 260 -9.20 18.20 3.51
CA THR A 260 -8.87 16.89 2.96
C THR A 260 -7.39 16.55 3.13
N ALA A 261 -7.09 15.27 3.33
CA ALA A 261 -5.72 14.78 3.33
C ALA A 261 -5.50 13.62 2.34
N HIS A 262 -4.35 13.61 1.65
CA HIS A 262 -3.99 12.56 0.69
C HIS A 262 -3.04 11.53 1.32
N ASN A 263 -3.52 10.31 1.53
CA ASN A 263 -2.75 9.22 2.10
C ASN A 263 -2.76 7.99 1.19
N LEU A 264 -1.57 7.48 0.82
CA LEU A 264 -1.39 6.25 0.03
C LEU A 264 -2.31 6.16 -1.22
N GLY A 265 -2.52 7.27 -1.92
CA GLY A 265 -3.35 7.32 -3.14
C GLY A 265 -4.85 7.52 -2.91
N VAL A 266 -5.28 7.76 -1.67
CA VAL A 266 -6.68 8.01 -1.28
C VAL A 266 -6.79 9.40 -0.66
N THR A 267 -7.84 10.14 -1.04
CA THR A 267 -8.13 11.47 -0.47
C THR A 267 -9.23 11.34 0.59
N MET A 268 -8.89 11.55 1.86
CA MET A 268 -9.83 11.53 2.97
C MET A 268 -10.31 12.94 3.27
N ASP A 269 -11.62 13.12 3.43
CA ASP A 269 -12.20 14.37 3.93
C ASP A 269 -12.52 14.29 5.43
N ASN A 270 -12.65 15.44 6.10
CA ASN A 270 -12.96 15.52 7.53
C ASN A 270 -14.32 14.88 7.91
N GLN A 271 -15.19 14.59 6.93
CA GLN A 271 -16.46 13.88 7.13
C GLN A 271 -16.34 12.36 6.96
N LEU A 272 -15.17 11.86 6.55
CA LEU A 272 -14.94 10.48 6.13
C LEU A 272 -15.97 10.00 5.09
N SER A 273 -16.38 10.91 4.19
CA SER A 273 -17.36 10.65 3.14
C SER A 273 -16.73 10.09 1.86
N PHE A 274 -15.43 10.32 1.65
CA PHE A 274 -14.64 9.99 0.47
C PHE A 274 -15.15 10.65 -0.83
N SER A 275 -15.94 11.71 -0.73
CA SER A 275 -16.55 12.37 -1.88
C SER A 275 -15.51 13.01 -2.79
N SER A 276 -14.48 13.64 -2.20
CA SER A 276 -13.34 14.20 -2.95
C SER A 276 -12.55 13.10 -3.67
N HIS A 277 -12.29 11.98 -3.00
CA HIS A 277 -11.62 10.83 -3.61
C HIS A 277 -12.40 10.26 -4.81
N VAL A 278 -13.70 10.00 -4.64
CA VAL A 278 -14.56 9.51 -5.72
C VAL A 278 -14.53 10.47 -6.91
N THR A 279 -14.57 11.77 -6.66
CA THR A 279 -14.51 12.81 -7.70
C THR A 279 -13.18 12.75 -8.46
N ASN A 280 -12.05 12.65 -7.75
CA ASN A 280 -10.72 12.57 -8.34
C ASN A 280 -10.53 11.30 -9.18
N VAL A 281 -10.96 10.14 -8.66
CA VAL A 281 -10.91 8.86 -9.40
C VAL A 281 -11.78 8.94 -10.66
N THR A 282 -12.99 9.48 -10.54
CA THR A 282 -13.91 9.66 -11.67
C THR A 282 -13.31 10.57 -12.74
N ARG A 283 -12.71 11.71 -12.35
CA ARG A 283 -12.04 12.65 -13.28
C ARG A 283 -10.91 11.95 -14.03
N SER A 284 -10.04 11.24 -13.32
CA SER A 284 -8.93 10.48 -13.92
C SER A 284 -9.43 9.41 -14.89
N CYS A 285 -10.48 8.66 -14.52
CA CYS A 285 -11.05 7.64 -15.39
C CYS A 285 -11.72 8.22 -16.64
N ARG A 286 -12.39 9.38 -16.55
CA ARG A 286 -12.97 10.06 -17.71
C ARG A 286 -11.90 10.44 -18.73
N PHE A 287 -10.78 11.00 -18.26
CA PHE A 287 -9.64 11.33 -19.12
C PHE A 287 -9.10 10.08 -19.85
N LEU A 288 -8.95 8.97 -19.15
CA LEU A 288 -8.50 7.71 -19.76
C LEU A 288 -9.49 7.15 -20.77
N LEU A 289 -10.79 7.13 -20.43
CA LEU A 289 -11.83 6.69 -21.37
C LEU A 289 -11.88 7.57 -22.62
N TYR A 290 -11.68 8.88 -22.48
CA TYR A 290 -11.58 9.80 -23.61
C TYR A 290 -10.40 9.42 -24.53
N ASN A 291 -9.21 9.20 -23.97
CA ASN A 291 -8.04 8.80 -24.76
C ASN A 291 -8.22 7.44 -25.43
N ILE A 292 -8.77 6.44 -24.73
CA ILE A 292 -9.06 5.12 -25.31
C ILE A 292 -10.10 5.26 -26.44
N ARG A 293 -11.11 6.13 -26.28
CA ARG A 293 -12.12 6.39 -27.32
C ARG A 293 -11.51 6.92 -28.62
N ARG A 294 -10.48 7.76 -28.55
CA ARG A 294 -9.80 8.29 -29.74
C ARG A 294 -9.11 7.20 -30.57
N ILE A 295 -8.55 6.19 -29.90
CA ILE A 295 -7.89 5.07 -30.57
C ILE A 295 -8.80 3.86 -30.80
N ARG A 296 -10.04 3.90 -30.27
CA ARG A 296 -11.01 2.80 -30.36
C ARG A 296 -11.23 2.25 -31.77
N PRO A 297 -11.25 3.05 -32.86
CA PRO A 297 -11.40 2.53 -34.23
C PRO A 297 -10.29 1.57 -34.65
N PHE A 298 -9.10 1.69 -34.07
CA PHE A 298 -7.92 0.88 -34.40
C PHE A 298 -7.74 -0.33 -33.48
N LEU A 299 -8.70 -0.58 -32.59
CA LEU A 299 -8.61 -1.62 -31.58
C LEU A 299 -9.70 -2.67 -31.75
N SER A 300 -9.33 -3.93 -31.55
CA SER A 300 -10.31 -4.98 -31.34
C SER A 300 -11.05 -4.79 -30.02
N THR A 301 -12.23 -5.42 -29.90
CA THR A 301 -12.99 -5.45 -28.64
C THR A 301 -12.14 -6.02 -27.50
N GLN A 302 -11.38 -7.08 -27.77
CA GLN A 302 -10.50 -7.71 -26.79
C GLN A 302 -9.37 -6.78 -26.34
N ALA A 303 -8.68 -6.12 -27.28
CA ALA A 303 -7.64 -5.15 -26.94
C ALA A 303 -8.19 -3.97 -26.12
N THR A 304 -9.38 -3.48 -26.50
CA THR A 304 -10.07 -2.42 -25.76
C THR A 304 -10.43 -2.88 -24.34
N GLN A 305 -10.93 -4.10 -24.18
CA GLN A 305 -11.22 -4.67 -22.87
C GLN A 305 -9.98 -4.73 -21.98
N VAL A 306 -8.83 -5.15 -22.52
CA VAL A 306 -7.56 -5.19 -21.78
C VAL A 306 -7.13 -3.78 -21.35
N LEU A 307 -7.17 -2.79 -22.24
CA LEU A 307 -6.84 -1.40 -21.92
C LEU A 307 -7.76 -0.81 -20.85
N VAL A 308 -9.07 -1.02 -20.97
CA VAL A 308 -10.05 -0.53 -20.00
C VAL A 308 -9.88 -1.23 -18.65
N GLN A 309 -9.60 -2.54 -18.65
CA GLN A 309 -9.36 -3.29 -17.43
C GLN A 309 -8.08 -2.83 -16.70
N SER A 310 -7.00 -2.57 -17.46
CA SER A 310 -5.70 -2.17 -16.90
C SER A 310 -5.63 -0.71 -16.47
N LEU A 311 -6.34 0.20 -17.15
CA LEU A 311 -6.27 1.64 -16.89
C LEU A 311 -7.45 2.18 -16.09
N VAL A 312 -8.67 1.70 -16.35
CA VAL A 312 -9.89 2.26 -15.74
C VAL A 312 -10.35 1.40 -14.57
N ILE A 313 -10.59 0.11 -14.81
CA ILE A 313 -11.13 -0.79 -13.79
C ILE A 313 -10.15 -0.97 -12.62
N SER A 314 -8.85 -1.02 -12.89
CA SER A 314 -7.80 -1.06 -11.85
C SER A 314 -7.87 0.14 -10.89
N ARG A 315 -8.22 1.34 -11.39
CA ARG A 315 -8.41 2.55 -10.56
C ARG A 315 -9.69 2.50 -9.74
N LEU A 316 -10.76 1.92 -10.29
CA LEU A 316 -11.99 1.67 -9.52
C LEU A 316 -11.81 0.63 -8.41
N ASP A 317 -10.86 -0.30 -8.58
CA ASP A 317 -10.58 -1.38 -7.63
C ASP A 317 -9.53 -1.00 -6.57
N TYR A 318 -8.75 0.06 -6.80
CA TYR A 318 -7.72 0.51 -5.85
C TYR A 318 -8.36 1.04 -4.56
N CYS A 319 -8.03 0.41 -3.42
CA CYS A 319 -8.54 0.76 -2.08
C CYS A 319 -10.07 0.84 -1.96
N ASN A 320 -10.82 0.13 -2.80
CA ASN A 320 -12.27 0.29 -2.87
C ASN A 320 -13.01 -0.26 -1.64
N SER A 321 -12.36 -1.08 -0.79
CA SER A 321 -12.97 -1.52 0.47
C SER A 321 -13.25 -0.37 1.44
N LEU A 322 -12.54 0.76 1.32
CA LEU A 322 -12.77 1.96 2.14
C LEU A 322 -14.12 2.62 1.84
N LEU A 323 -14.70 2.34 0.66
CA LEU A 323 -16.00 2.85 0.25
C LEU A 323 -17.17 1.98 0.75
N ALA A 324 -16.88 0.92 1.50
CA ALA A 324 -17.89 0.01 2.01
C ALA A 324 -18.82 0.71 3.01
N GLY A 325 -20.13 0.47 2.89
CA GLY A 325 -21.15 1.10 3.75
C GLY A 325 -21.43 2.58 3.44
N LEU A 326 -20.77 3.17 2.43
CA LEU A 326 -21.14 4.49 1.95
C LEU A 326 -22.48 4.47 1.21
N PRO A 327 -23.22 5.60 1.20
CA PRO A 327 -24.45 5.74 0.43
C PRO A 327 -24.25 5.47 -1.06
N LEU A 328 -25.27 4.90 -1.70
CA LEU A 328 -25.22 4.56 -3.13
C LEU A 328 -25.01 5.78 -4.03
N ASN A 329 -25.56 6.95 -3.66
CA ASN A 329 -25.35 8.20 -4.40
C ASN A 329 -23.87 8.64 -4.40
N THR A 330 -23.12 8.38 -3.32
CA THR A 330 -21.67 8.66 -3.24
C THR A 330 -20.88 7.79 -4.21
N ILE A 331 -21.21 6.50 -4.34
CA ILE A 331 -20.48 5.58 -5.25
C ILE A 331 -21.03 5.54 -6.68
N ARG A 332 -22.22 6.12 -6.92
CA ARG A 332 -22.88 6.17 -8.24
C ARG A 332 -21.97 6.73 -9.36
N PRO A 333 -21.15 7.78 -9.15
CA PRO A 333 -20.23 8.27 -10.18
C PRO A 333 -19.27 7.18 -10.69
N LEU A 334 -18.77 6.31 -9.80
CA LEU A 334 -17.91 5.19 -10.18
C LEU A 334 -18.67 4.15 -11.03
N GLN A 335 -19.93 3.87 -10.68
CA GLN A 335 -20.77 3.00 -11.51
C GLN A 335 -21.00 3.57 -12.90
N MET A 336 -21.14 4.89 -13.02
CA MET A 336 -21.28 5.57 -14.32
C MET A 336 -20.02 5.46 -15.17
N ILE A 337 -18.84 5.51 -14.55
CA ILE A 337 -17.58 5.22 -15.23
C ILE A 337 -17.53 3.78 -15.74
N GLN A 338 -17.88 2.81 -14.90
CA GLN A 338 -17.91 1.40 -15.31
C GLN A 338 -18.89 1.17 -16.48
N ASN A 339 -20.05 1.81 -16.44
CA ASN A 339 -21.05 1.73 -17.50
C ASN A 339 -20.56 2.34 -18.81
N ALA A 340 -19.91 3.52 -18.75
CA ALA A 340 -19.29 4.14 -19.91
C ALA A 340 -18.16 3.28 -20.49
N ALA A 341 -17.36 2.67 -19.61
CA ALA A 341 -16.28 1.76 -19.96
C ALA A 341 -16.80 0.52 -20.70
N ALA A 342 -17.89 -0.11 -20.22
CA ALA A 342 -18.48 -1.27 -20.87
C ALA A 342 -19.00 -0.94 -22.28
N ARG A 343 -19.68 0.21 -22.43
CA ARG A 343 -20.13 0.70 -23.74
C ARG A 343 -18.95 0.96 -24.68
N LEU A 344 -17.86 1.52 -24.19
CA LEU A 344 -16.66 1.76 -25.00
C LEU A 344 -16.04 0.47 -25.53
N VAL A 345 -15.99 -0.59 -24.71
CA VAL A 345 -15.49 -1.91 -25.14
C VAL A 345 -16.28 -2.42 -26.34
N PHE A 346 -17.61 -2.41 -26.27
CA PHE A 346 -18.48 -2.84 -27.36
C PHE A 346 -18.74 -1.78 -28.44
N ASN A 347 -18.11 -0.61 -28.35
CA ASN A 347 -18.33 0.53 -29.24
C ASN A 347 -19.80 0.97 -29.36
N LEU A 348 -20.53 0.97 -28.25
CA LEU A 348 -21.95 1.31 -28.21
C LEU A 348 -22.22 2.78 -27.83
N PRO A 349 -23.38 3.34 -28.26
CA PRO A 349 -23.83 4.67 -27.87
C PRO A 349 -23.96 4.89 -26.35
N LYS A 350 -23.95 6.17 -25.94
CA LYS A 350 -23.99 6.60 -24.52
C LYS A 350 -25.17 6.03 -23.73
N PHE A 351 -26.33 5.86 -24.37
CA PHE A 351 -27.57 5.45 -23.71
C PHE A 351 -27.87 3.96 -23.81
N SER A 352 -27.03 3.17 -24.48
CA SER A 352 -27.22 1.73 -24.58
C SER A 352 -27.30 1.06 -23.22
N HIS A 353 -28.17 0.06 -23.09
CA HIS A 353 -28.40 -0.66 -21.84
C HIS A 353 -27.12 -1.41 -21.42
N THR A 354 -26.69 -1.22 -20.16
CA THR A 354 -25.37 -1.71 -19.70
C THR A 354 -25.39 -3.06 -19.04
N THR A 355 -26.52 -3.50 -18.50
CA THR A 355 -26.61 -4.77 -17.76
C THR A 355 -26.19 -5.99 -18.62
N PRO A 356 -26.60 -6.11 -19.90
CA PRO A 356 -26.14 -7.19 -20.78
C PRO A 356 -24.64 -7.10 -21.05
N LEU A 357 -24.10 -5.88 -21.21
CA LEU A 357 -22.67 -5.66 -21.46
C LEU A 357 -21.83 -6.10 -20.26
N LEU A 358 -22.27 -5.76 -19.05
CA LEU A 358 -21.62 -6.18 -17.82
C LEU A 358 -21.67 -7.71 -17.64
N ARG A 359 -22.77 -8.36 -18.04
CA ARG A 359 -22.88 -9.83 -18.05
C ARG A 359 -21.86 -10.44 -19.02
N SER A 360 -21.83 -9.99 -20.28
CA SER A 360 -20.88 -10.51 -21.29
C SER A 360 -19.43 -10.32 -20.88
N LEU A 361 -19.08 -9.17 -20.27
CA LEU A 361 -17.73 -8.89 -19.79
C LEU A 361 -17.39 -9.58 -18.46
N HIS A 362 -18.35 -10.25 -17.83
CA HIS A 362 -18.22 -10.78 -16.47
C HIS A 362 -17.83 -9.69 -15.43
N TRP A 363 -18.31 -8.46 -15.64
CA TRP A 363 -18.02 -7.30 -14.82
C TRP A 363 -19.09 -7.10 -13.75
N ARG A 364 -18.72 -7.32 -12.49
CA ARG A 364 -19.58 -7.01 -11.33
C ARG A 364 -19.80 -5.48 -11.20
N PRO A 365 -21.01 -5.01 -10.85
CA PRO A 365 -21.26 -3.60 -10.50
C PRO A 365 -20.33 -3.11 -9.38
N VAL A 366 -20.05 -1.82 -9.31
CA VAL A 366 -19.08 -1.24 -8.34
C VAL A 366 -19.40 -1.63 -6.90
N ALA A 367 -20.67 -1.57 -6.48
CA ALA A 367 -21.07 -1.99 -5.13
C ALA A 367 -20.71 -3.46 -4.84
N ALA A 368 -20.88 -4.34 -5.84
CA ALA A 368 -20.50 -5.75 -5.75
C ALA A 368 -18.98 -5.94 -5.73
N ARG A 369 -18.21 -5.07 -6.40
CA ARG A 369 -16.73 -5.09 -6.34
C ARG A 369 -16.21 -4.71 -4.96
N ILE A 370 -16.80 -3.68 -4.35
CA ILE A 370 -16.50 -3.25 -2.98
C ILE A 370 -16.80 -4.40 -2.01
N ARG A 371 -18.01 -4.98 -2.08
CA ARG A 371 -18.39 -6.13 -1.24
C ARG A 371 -17.46 -7.32 -1.42
N PHE A 372 -17.11 -7.65 -2.67
CA PHE A 372 -16.14 -8.70 -2.98
C PHE A 372 -14.79 -8.44 -2.31
N LYS A 373 -14.29 -7.20 -2.39
CA LYS A 373 -12.99 -6.84 -1.80
C LYS A 373 -13.00 -6.91 -0.27
N THR A 374 -14.02 -6.37 0.37
CA THR A 374 -14.20 -6.45 1.83
C THR A 374 -14.22 -7.91 2.31
N LEU A 375 -14.93 -8.80 1.61
CA LEU A 375 -14.99 -10.22 1.97
C LEU A 375 -13.67 -10.97 1.71
N MET A 376 -12.93 -10.59 0.67
CA MET A 376 -11.57 -11.10 0.43
C MET A 376 -10.60 -10.70 1.56
N LEU A 377 -10.69 -9.48 2.06
CA LEU A 377 -9.90 -9.03 3.21
C LEU A 377 -10.29 -9.77 4.49
N ALA A 378 -11.60 -9.96 4.73
CA ALA A 378 -12.10 -10.74 5.88
C ALA A 378 -11.63 -12.21 5.84
N TYR A 379 -11.65 -12.85 4.67
CA TYR A 379 -11.12 -14.20 4.51
C TYR A 379 -9.62 -14.26 4.87
N LYS A 380 -8.83 -13.33 4.34
CA LYS A 380 -7.38 -13.28 4.63
C LYS A 380 -7.11 -13.05 6.10
N ALA A 381 -7.85 -12.15 6.74
CA ALA A 381 -7.75 -11.89 8.17
C ALA A 381 -8.10 -13.13 9.01
N LYS A 382 -9.14 -13.86 8.64
CA LYS A 382 -9.61 -15.05 9.34
C LYS A 382 -8.70 -16.26 9.15
N ASN A 383 -8.35 -16.58 7.90
CA ASN A 383 -7.80 -17.88 7.50
C ASN A 383 -6.37 -17.81 6.93
N GLY A 384 -5.79 -16.63 6.74
CA GLY A 384 -4.56 -16.47 5.96
C GLY A 384 -3.55 -15.48 6.53
N PRO A 385 -2.51 -15.18 5.75
CA PRO A 385 -1.57 -14.11 6.10
C PRO A 385 -2.28 -12.77 5.91
N ALA A 386 -2.29 -11.98 6.98
CA ALA A 386 -2.85 -10.65 7.04
C ALA A 386 -2.16 -9.88 8.18
N PRO A 387 -2.14 -8.54 8.13
CA PRO A 387 -1.58 -7.73 9.21
C PRO A 387 -2.30 -8.01 10.54
N SER A 388 -1.55 -7.99 11.64
CA SER A 388 -2.11 -8.21 12.99
C SER A 388 -3.25 -7.22 13.30
N TYR A 389 -3.10 -5.95 12.92
CA TYR A 389 -4.12 -4.93 13.08
C TYR A 389 -5.41 -5.24 12.31
N LEU A 390 -5.35 -5.97 11.20
CA LEU A 390 -6.53 -6.36 10.42
C LEU A 390 -7.16 -7.63 10.98
N LYS A 391 -6.34 -8.59 11.42
CA LYS A 391 -6.79 -9.79 12.13
C LYS A 391 -7.56 -9.44 13.39
N ALA A 392 -7.09 -8.44 14.14
CA ALA A 392 -7.75 -7.95 15.36
C ALA A 392 -9.17 -7.40 15.12
N LEU A 393 -9.53 -7.03 13.89
CA LEU A 393 -10.87 -6.54 13.54
C LEU A 393 -11.86 -7.66 13.20
N ILE A 394 -11.40 -8.91 13.10
CA ILE A 394 -12.22 -10.06 12.71
C ILE A 394 -12.19 -11.11 13.81
N THR A 395 -13.35 -11.32 14.44
CA THR A 395 -13.51 -12.30 15.51
C THR A 395 -14.28 -13.52 15.02
N PRO A 396 -13.64 -14.70 14.88
CA PRO A 396 -14.35 -15.94 14.61
C PRO A 396 -15.30 -16.28 15.76
N ARG A 397 -16.48 -16.82 15.44
CA ARG A 397 -17.39 -17.33 16.47
C ARG A 397 -16.81 -18.62 17.06
N THR A 398 -16.41 -18.59 18.32
CA THR A 398 -16.10 -19.78 19.12
C THR A 398 -17.36 -20.24 19.85
N ALA A 399 -17.65 -21.53 19.85
CA ALA A 399 -18.70 -22.10 20.69
C ALA A 399 -18.05 -22.70 21.95
N PRO A 400 -18.57 -22.45 23.16
CA PRO A 400 -17.99 -22.97 24.41
C PRO A 400 -18.14 -24.49 24.58
N ARG A 401 -18.99 -25.15 23.76
CA ARG A 401 -19.09 -26.61 23.67
C ARG A 401 -19.14 -27.02 22.19
N SER A 402 -18.59 -28.19 21.87
CA SER A 402 -18.67 -28.79 20.54
C SER A 402 -20.12 -29.23 20.27
N LEU A 403 -20.96 -28.30 19.85
CA LEU A 403 -22.33 -28.56 19.40
C LEU A 403 -22.30 -28.85 17.88
N ARG A 404 -23.26 -29.62 17.35
CA ARG A 404 -23.39 -29.88 15.90
C ARG A 404 -23.40 -28.58 15.03
N TYR A 405 -23.63 -27.42 15.64
CA TYR A 405 -23.65 -26.07 15.05
C TYR A 405 -22.35 -25.24 15.15
N THR A 406 -21.27 -25.77 15.75
CA THR A 406 -19.93 -25.12 15.74
C THR A 406 -19.32 -25.08 14.33
N SER A 407 -19.92 -25.81 13.38
CA SER A 407 -19.55 -25.95 11.97
C SER A 407 -19.85 -24.74 11.07
N THR A 408 -20.51 -23.69 11.58
CA THR A 408 -21.05 -22.63 10.68
C THR A 408 -20.03 -21.60 10.21
N ALA A 409 -18.77 -21.62 10.66
CA ALA A 409 -17.69 -20.72 10.23
C ALA A 409 -18.06 -19.22 10.22
N ARG A 410 -18.90 -18.79 11.19
CA ARG A 410 -19.41 -17.42 11.33
C ARG A 410 -18.39 -16.47 11.96
N LEU A 411 -18.57 -15.18 11.69
CA LEU A 411 -17.86 -14.09 12.34
C LEU A 411 -18.78 -13.36 13.31
N VAL A 412 -18.23 -12.86 14.40
CA VAL A 412 -18.96 -12.10 15.42
C VAL A 412 -18.70 -10.62 15.21
N PRO A 413 -19.73 -9.79 14.92
CA PRO A 413 -19.55 -8.35 14.93
C PRO A 413 -19.27 -7.85 16.36
N PRO A 414 -18.49 -6.78 16.55
CA PRO A 414 -18.24 -6.23 17.87
C PRO A 414 -19.53 -5.76 18.53
N SER A 415 -19.60 -5.92 19.86
CA SER A 415 -20.69 -5.36 20.66
C SER A 415 -20.44 -3.86 20.86
N LEU A 416 -21.06 -3.03 20.02
CA LEU A 416 -20.92 -1.59 20.07
C LEU A 416 -22.14 -0.98 20.77
N ARG A 417 -21.88 -0.13 21.79
CA ARG A 417 -22.94 0.53 22.59
C ARG A 417 -23.78 1.48 21.74
N GLU A 418 -23.17 2.20 20.80
CA GLU A 418 -23.85 3.18 19.94
C GLU A 418 -24.08 2.66 18.52
N LYS A 419 -25.34 2.62 18.10
CA LYS A 419 -25.75 2.24 16.74
C LYS A 419 -25.91 3.50 15.89
N GLY A 420 -24.81 3.93 15.26
CA GLY A 420 -24.79 5.10 14.38
C GLY A 420 -24.42 4.78 12.94
N ARG A 421 -24.54 5.78 12.06
CA ARG A 421 -24.14 5.69 10.65
C ARG A 421 -22.67 5.28 10.50
N TYR A 422 -21.78 5.84 11.32
CA TYR A 422 -20.34 5.53 11.28
C TYR A 422 -20.06 4.12 11.81
N THR A 423 -20.73 3.70 12.88
CA THR A 423 -20.68 2.33 13.42
C THR A 423 -21.01 1.29 12.34
N SER A 424 -22.04 1.54 11.54
CA SER A 424 -22.48 0.61 10.49
C SER A 424 -21.51 0.45 9.30
N ARG A 425 -20.54 1.38 9.18
CA ARG A 425 -19.52 1.40 8.12
C ARG A 425 -18.21 0.73 8.51
N LEU A 426 -17.97 0.58 9.82
CA LEU A 426 -16.78 -0.07 10.35
C LEU A 426 -16.59 -1.42 9.68
N PHE A 427 -15.36 -1.72 9.27
CA PHE A 427 -15.01 -3.01 8.70
C PHE A 427 -15.30 -4.14 9.68
N SER A 428 -14.99 -3.94 10.97
CA SER A 428 -15.27 -4.92 12.03
C SER A 428 -16.76 -5.24 12.19
N VAL A 429 -17.67 -4.36 11.75
CA VAL A 429 -19.12 -4.56 11.79
C VAL A 429 -19.63 -5.09 10.45
N LEU A 430 -19.25 -4.42 9.36
CA LEU A 430 -19.78 -4.64 8.03
C LEU A 430 -19.28 -5.95 7.43
N ALA A 431 -18.00 -6.29 7.64
CA ALA A 431 -17.42 -7.50 7.07
C ALA A 431 -18.03 -8.77 7.71
N PRO A 432 -18.17 -8.90 9.05
CA PRO A 432 -18.89 -10.02 9.65
C PRO A 432 -20.35 -10.12 9.19
N ARG A 433 -21.05 -8.99 9.05
CA ARG A 433 -22.43 -8.98 8.54
C ARG A 433 -22.51 -9.60 7.14
N TRP A 434 -21.72 -9.09 6.20
CA TRP A 434 -21.70 -9.60 4.83
C TRP A 434 -21.16 -11.02 4.73
N TRP A 435 -20.23 -11.40 5.61
CA TRP A 435 -19.69 -12.75 5.70
C TRP A 435 -20.78 -13.74 6.10
N ASN A 436 -21.57 -13.41 7.12
CA ASN A 436 -22.60 -14.29 7.65
C ASN A 436 -23.80 -14.48 6.72
N GLU A 437 -23.97 -13.61 5.71
CA GLU A 437 -24.91 -13.80 4.60
C GLU A 437 -24.45 -14.86 3.58
N LEU A 438 -23.16 -15.23 3.58
CA LEU A 438 -22.62 -16.18 2.61
C LEU A 438 -23.10 -17.62 2.89
N PRO A 439 -23.33 -18.43 1.84
CA PRO A 439 -23.56 -19.86 1.99
C PRO A 439 -22.43 -20.54 2.76
N LEU A 440 -22.75 -21.63 3.48
CA LEU A 440 -21.78 -22.33 4.31
C LEU A 440 -20.56 -22.80 3.51
N GLY A 441 -20.77 -23.42 2.35
CA GLY A 441 -19.69 -23.93 1.50
C GLY A 441 -18.68 -22.87 1.05
N ILE A 442 -19.09 -21.60 0.94
CA ILE A 442 -18.17 -20.49 0.64
C ILE A 442 -17.39 -20.10 1.90
N ARG A 443 -18.04 -20.06 3.06
CA ARG A 443 -17.39 -19.69 4.35
C ARG A 443 -16.37 -20.72 4.82
N THR A 444 -16.53 -21.98 4.43
CA THR A 444 -15.66 -23.10 4.76
C THR A 444 -14.67 -23.45 3.65
N ALA A 445 -14.52 -22.59 2.64
CA ALA A 445 -13.53 -22.80 1.58
C ALA A 445 -12.11 -22.98 2.18
N GLU A 446 -11.39 -23.98 1.70
CA GLU A 446 -10.10 -24.43 2.25
C GLU A 446 -8.93 -23.51 1.88
N SER A 447 -9.05 -22.79 0.77
CA SER A 447 -7.99 -21.92 0.26
C SER A 447 -8.53 -20.60 -0.28
N LEU A 448 -7.66 -19.58 -0.29
CA LEU A 448 -7.98 -18.26 -0.81
C LEU A 448 -8.41 -18.32 -2.29
N SER A 449 -7.82 -19.22 -3.09
CA SER A 449 -8.15 -19.39 -4.50
C SER A 449 -9.57 -19.96 -4.68
N VAL A 450 -9.93 -20.99 -3.91
CA VAL A 450 -11.28 -21.58 -3.90
C VAL A 450 -12.31 -20.57 -3.43
N PHE A 451 -12.05 -19.89 -2.31
CA PHE A 451 -12.92 -18.84 -1.78
C PHE A 451 -13.15 -17.73 -2.82
N LYS A 452 -12.06 -17.22 -3.43
CA LYS A 452 -12.11 -16.19 -4.46
C LYS A 452 -12.99 -16.60 -5.63
N ARG A 453 -12.85 -17.84 -6.12
CA ARG A 453 -13.64 -18.37 -7.24
C ARG A 453 -15.12 -18.47 -6.89
N GLN A 454 -15.45 -19.14 -5.79
CA GLN A 454 -16.83 -19.33 -5.33
C GLN A 454 -17.52 -17.99 -5.03
N LEU A 455 -16.82 -17.09 -4.34
CA LEU A 455 -17.34 -15.76 -4.00
C LEU A 455 -17.61 -14.92 -5.26
N LYS A 456 -16.72 -14.98 -6.26
CA LYS A 456 -16.94 -14.29 -7.54
C LYS A 456 -18.24 -14.74 -8.18
N THR A 457 -18.47 -16.05 -8.24
CA THR A 457 -19.70 -16.65 -8.82
C THR A 457 -20.93 -16.22 -8.03
N TYR A 458 -20.92 -16.41 -6.71
CA TYR A 458 -22.05 -16.05 -5.84
C TYR A 458 -22.44 -14.57 -5.95
N ILE A 459 -21.46 -13.66 -5.89
CA ILE A 459 -21.73 -12.22 -6.00
C ILE A 459 -22.19 -11.87 -7.42
N PHE A 460 -21.64 -12.51 -8.46
CA PHE A 460 -22.08 -12.25 -9.83
C PHE A 460 -23.56 -12.61 -10.01
N LEU A 461 -23.97 -13.80 -9.58
CA LEU A 461 -25.36 -14.23 -9.64
C LEU A 461 -26.27 -13.31 -8.81
N LYS A 462 -25.87 -12.95 -7.58
CA LYS A 462 -26.69 -12.10 -6.70
C LYS A 462 -26.99 -10.69 -7.24
N TYR A 463 -26.11 -10.14 -8.08
CA TYR A 463 -26.23 -8.76 -8.58
C TYR A 463 -26.63 -8.66 -10.05
N LEU A 464 -26.44 -9.73 -10.83
CA LEU A 464 -26.63 -9.73 -12.28
C LEU A 464 -27.47 -10.88 -12.79
N ASN A 465 -27.88 -11.87 -12.00
CA ASN A 465 -29.09 -12.64 -12.31
C ASN A 465 -30.28 -11.89 -11.74
#